data_AF-A0A7C6ZST5-F1
#
_entry.id   AF-A0A7C6ZST5-F1
#
_cell.length_a   1.000
_cell.length_b   1.000
_cell.length_c   1.000
_cell.angle_alpha   90.00
_cell.angle_beta   90.00
_cell.angle_gamma   90.00
#
_symmetry.space_group_name_H-M   'P 1'
#
loop_
_entity.id
_entity.type
_entity.pdbx_description
1 polymer ?
#
loop_
_entity_poly.entity_id
_entity_poly.type
_entity_poly.pdbx_seq_one_letter_code
_entity_poly.pdbx_strand_id
1 'polypeptide(L)'
;MPMNNYRILTLVNFLAFIAIGINSPLLTLYLQGLGAGYALISLILTSTILVALVSNPAWGWLADRLGRRKPLYIAGLAGAALGYFWLSAASNVATAWPARLLDALSMAGVSTLGLTL
;
A
#
# COMPACT_ATOMS: atom_id res chain seq x y z
N MET A 1 6.82 -32.98 9.28
CA MET A 1 6.48 -32.45 7.95
C MET A 1 6.47 -30.93 8.03
N PRO A 2 7.32 -30.19 7.29
CA PRO A 2 7.37 -28.74 7.43
C PRO A 2 6.12 -28.12 6.80
N MET A 3 5.33 -27.40 7.61
CA MET A 3 4.03 -26.84 7.24
C MET A 3 4.15 -25.69 6.22
N ASN A 4 3.51 -25.84 5.06
CA ASN A 4 2.57 -24.94 4.34
C ASN A 4 2.70 -23.40 4.32
N ASN A 5 3.78 -22.76 4.77
CA ASN A 5 3.88 -21.28 4.87
C ASN A 5 3.81 -20.55 3.51
N TYR A 6 4.33 -21.18 2.45
CA TYR A 6 4.29 -20.58 1.10
C TYR A 6 2.85 -20.41 0.59
N ARG A 7 1.95 -21.36 0.86
CA ARG A 7 0.54 -21.28 0.41
C ARG A 7 -0.17 -20.08 1.04
N ILE A 8 0.08 -19.83 2.32
CA ILE A 8 -0.48 -18.69 3.03
C ILE A 8 0.08 -17.38 2.46
N LEU A 9 1.40 -17.30 2.26
CA LEU A 9 2.03 -16.11 1.69
C LEU A 9 1.54 -15.81 0.27
N THR A 10 1.43 -16.84 -0.57
CA THR A 10 0.87 -16.71 -1.92
C THR A 10 -0.58 -16.22 -1.86
N LEU A 11 -1.42 -16.77 -0.98
CA LEU A 11 -2.80 -16.33 -0.84
C LEU A 11 -2.90 -14.88 -0.37
N VAL A 12 -2.08 -14.49 0.62
CA VAL A 12 -2.07 -13.11 1.15
C VAL A 12 -1.61 -12.13 0.08
N ASN A 13 -0.52 -12.42 -0.65
CA ASN A 13 -0.07 -11.59 -1.76
C ASN A 13 -1.12 -11.52 -2.87
N PHE A 14 -1.74 -12.66 -3.22
CA PHE A 14 -2.80 -12.70 -4.21
C PHE A 14 -3.96 -11.76 -3.85
N LEU A 15 -4.43 -11.78 -2.61
CA LEU A 15 -5.46 -10.87 -2.12
C LEU A 15 -5.00 -9.41 -2.14
N ALA A 16 -3.76 -9.13 -1.74
CA ALA A 16 -3.20 -7.78 -1.77
C ALA A 16 -3.12 -7.21 -3.19
N PHE A 17 -2.67 -8.00 -4.17
CA PHE A 17 -2.60 -7.57 -5.57
C PHE A 17 -3.98 -7.41 -6.21
N ILE A 18 -4.97 -8.24 -5.82
CA ILE A 18 -6.37 -8.02 -6.23
C ILE A 18 -6.88 -6.68 -5.72
N ALA A 19 -6.62 -6.34 -4.45
CA ALA A 19 -7.04 -5.07 -3.88
C ALA A 19 -6.46 -3.88 -4.66
N ILE A 20 -5.17 -3.92 -5.00
CA ILE A 20 -4.51 -2.92 -5.85
C ILE A 20 -5.16 -2.85 -7.24
N GLY A 21 -5.41 -4.00 -7.86
CA GLY A 21 -6.01 -4.10 -9.19
C GLY A 21 -7.39 -3.47 -9.26
N ILE A 22 -8.26 -3.77 -8.28
CA ILE A 22 -9.61 -3.20 -8.18
C ILE A 22 -9.55 -1.70 -7.89
N ASN A 23 -8.64 -1.29 -7.01
CA ASN A 23 -8.59 0.08 -6.53
C ASN A 23 -8.00 1.07 -7.54
N SER A 24 -7.04 0.65 -8.37
CA SER A 24 -6.32 1.55 -9.27
C SER A 24 -7.20 2.34 -10.27
N PRO A 25 -8.20 1.76 -10.97
CA PRO A 25 -9.11 2.54 -11.81
C PRO A 25 -10.15 3.33 -11.00
N LEU A 26 -10.60 2.79 -9.87
CA LEU A 26 -11.65 3.37 -9.04
C LEU A 26 -11.17 4.61 -8.29
N LEU A 27 -9.88 4.69 -7.96
CA LEU A 27 -9.29 5.79 -7.21
C LEU A 27 -9.53 7.14 -7.89
N THR A 28 -9.28 7.24 -9.19
CA THR A 28 -9.46 8.49 -9.93
C THR A 28 -10.91 8.96 -9.89
N LEU A 29 -11.86 8.03 -10.09
CA LEU A 29 -13.29 8.30 -10.01
C LEU A 29 -13.72 8.70 -8.59
N TYR A 30 -13.15 8.05 -7.57
CA TYR A 30 -13.41 8.36 -6.17
C TYR A 30 -12.96 9.78 -5.81
N LEU A 31 -11.73 10.16 -6.17
CA LEU A 31 -11.22 11.51 -5.89
C LEU A 31 -12.00 12.58 -6.67
N GLN A 32 -12.39 12.30 -7.91
CA GLN A 32 -13.26 13.18 -8.68
C GLN A 32 -14.63 13.33 -8.01
N GLY A 33 -15.20 12.24 -7.49
CA GLY A 33 -16.45 12.24 -6.72
C GLY A 33 -16.35 13.05 -5.41
N LEU A 34 -15.16 13.12 -4.81
CA LEU A 34 -14.85 14.00 -3.67
C LEU A 34 -14.61 15.47 -4.07
N GLY A 35 -14.75 15.81 -5.35
CA GLY A 35 -14.59 17.17 -5.88
C GLY A 35 -13.17 17.53 -6.32
N ALA A 36 -12.25 16.56 -6.44
CA ALA A 36 -10.90 16.83 -6.94
C ALA A 36 -10.92 17.14 -8.45
N GLY A 37 -10.29 18.26 -8.84
CA GLY A 37 -9.96 18.50 -10.25
C GLY A 37 -8.81 17.62 -10.73
N TYR A 38 -8.71 17.41 -12.05
CA TYR A 38 -7.70 16.52 -12.66
C TYR A 38 -6.25 16.88 -12.28
N ALA A 39 -5.91 18.16 -12.17
CA ALA A 39 -4.57 18.59 -11.75
C ALA A 39 -4.21 18.11 -10.34
N LEU A 40 -5.16 18.19 -9.40
CA LEU A 40 -4.97 17.72 -8.04
C LEU A 40 -4.90 16.19 -7.96
N ILE A 41 -5.73 15.49 -8.75
CA ILE A 41 -5.65 14.03 -8.86
C ILE A 41 -4.26 13.60 -9.33
N SER A 42 -3.76 14.19 -10.42
CA SER A 42 -2.41 13.90 -10.90
C SER A 42 -1.34 14.15 -9.83
N LEU A 43 -1.45 15.26 -9.09
CA LEU A 43 -0.53 15.56 -7.99
C LEU A 43 -0.57 14.51 -6.88
N ILE A 44 -1.76 14.04 -6.49
CA ILE A 44 -1.94 12.95 -5.52
C ILE A 44 -1.26 11.69 -6.04
N LEU A 45 -1.57 11.25 -7.27
CA LEU A 45 -1.00 10.04 -7.84
C LEU A 45 0.53 10.11 -7.97
N THR A 46 1.07 11.25 -8.41
CA THR A 46 2.53 11.46 -8.47
C THR A 46 3.15 11.40 -7.09
N SER A 47 2.55 12.05 -6.08
CA SER A 47 3.06 12.00 -4.71
C SER A 47 3.03 10.58 -4.12
N THR A 48 2.02 9.78 -4.44
CA THR A 48 1.92 8.36 -4.08
C THR A 48 3.06 7.55 -4.68
N ILE A 49 3.39 7.78 -5.96
CA ILE A 49 4.52 7.13 -6.64
C ILE A 49 5.85 7.56 -6.02
N LEU A 50 6.03 8.85 -5.69
CA LEU A 50 7.25 9.34 -5.04
C LEU A 50 7.46 8.70 -3.67
N VAL A 51 6.39 8.60 -2.86
CA VAL A 51 6.45 7.91 -1.58
C VAL A 51 6.80 6.45 -1.78
N ALA A 52 6.15 5.75 -2.72
CA ALA A 52 6.47 4.36 -3.02
C ALA A 52 7.93 4.19 -3.47
N LEU A 53 8.43 5.06 -4.35
CA LEU A 53 9.79 5.03 -4.86
C LEU A 53 10.84 5.09 -3.75
N VAL A 54 10.65 5.98 -2.77
CA VAL A 54 11.55 6.10 -1.61
C VAL A 54 11.34 4.95 -0.61
N SER A 55 10.09 4.52 -0.44
CA SER A 55 9.73 3.51 0.56
C SER A 55 10.21 2.11 0.20
N ASN A 56 10.21 1.73 -1.09
CA ASN A 56 10.68 0.41 -1.54
C ASN A 56 12.12 0.09 -1.05
N PRO A 57 13.16 0.89 -1.36
CA PRO A 57 14.51 0.64 -0.86
C PRO A 57 14.61 0.81 0.66
N ALA A 58 13.84 1.73 1.26
CA ALA A 58 13.85 1.93 2.71
C ALA A 58 13.37 0.69 3.48
N TRP A 59 12.31 0.03 3.01
CA TRP A 59 11.81 -1.21 3.61
C TRP A 59 12.79 -2.37 3.45
N GLY A 60 13.45 -2.48 2.30
CA GLY A 60 14.51 -3.48 2.08
C GLY A 60 15.66 -3.29 3.06
N TRP A 61 16.20 -2.07 3.14
CA TRP A 61 17.27 -1.73 4.07
C TRP A 61 16.87 -1.95 5.54
N LEU A 62 15.66 -1.54 5.93
CA LEU A 62 15.15 -1.72 7.29
C LEU A 62 15.03 -3.20 7.65
N ALA A 63 14.56 -4.02 6.71
CA ALA A 63 14.42 -5.45 6.93
C ALA A 63 15.75 -6.17 7.03
N ASP A 64 16.73 -5.77 6.24
CA ASP A 64 18.08 -6.31 6.31
C ASP A 64 18.77 -5.89 7.61
N ARG A 65 18.59 -4.64 8.06
CA ARG A 65 19.13 -4.14 9.33
C ARG A 65 18.53 -4.85 10.54
N LEU A 66 17.23 -5.13 10.52
CA LEU A 66 16.53 -5.78 11.64
C LEU A 66 16.61 -7.31 11.58
N GLY A 67 16.98 -7.90 10.45
CA GLY A 67 16.97 -9.35 10.23
C GLY A 67 15.58 -10.00 10.37
N ARG A 68 14.50 -9.21 10.39
CA ARG A 68 13.14 -9.64 10.73
C ARG A 68 12.14 -9.25 9.64
N ARG A 69 12.08 -10.03 8.57
CA ARG A 69 11.22 -9.77 7.39
C ARG A 69 9.72 -9.97 7.66
N LYS A 70 9.36 -11.06 8.33
CA LYS A 70 7.95 -11.44 8.54
C LYS A 70 7.15 -10.40 9.37
N PRO A 71 7.66 -9.87 10.51
CA PRO A 71 6.95 -8.83 11.26
C PRO A 71 6.76 -7.54 10.47
N LEU A 72 7.76 -7.12 9.68
CA LEU A 72 7.68 -5.93 8.86
C LEU A 72 6.67 -6.09 7.72
N TYR A 73 6.57 -7.28 7.13
CA TYR A 73 5.54 -7.60 6.14
C TYR A 73 4.13 -7.49 6.75
N ILE A 74 3.93 -8.01 7.97
CA ILE A 74 2.65 -7.88 8.69
C ILE A 74 2.34 -6.42 9.02
N ALA A 75 3.36 -5.63 9.42
CA ALA A 75 3.19 -4.20 9.66
C ALA A 75 2.78 -3.45 8.37
N GLY A 76 3.36 -3.80 7.22
CA GLY A 76 2.96 -3.28 5.92
C GLY A 76 1.52 -3.63 5.56
N LEU A 77 1.08 -4.87 5.80
CA LEU A 77 -0.32 -5.26 5.59
C LEU A 77 -1.28 -4.50 6.51
N ALA A 78 -0.93 -4.33 7.78
CA ALA A 78 -1.73 -3.57 8.74
C ALA A 78 -1.81 -2.08 8.34
N GLY A 79 -0.69 -1.48 7.93
CA GLY A 79 -0.65 -0.10 7.45
C GLY A 79 -1.51 0.12 6.21
N ALA A 80 -1.49 -0.83 5.26
CA ALA A 80 -2.34 -0.76 4.08
C ALA A 80 -3.83 -0.92 4.43
N ALA A 81 -4.17 -1.87 5.30
CA ALA A 81 -5.55 -2.04 5.79
C ALA A 81 -6.07 -0.76 6.46
N LEU A 82 -5.24 -0.11 7.29
CA LEU A 82 -5.57 1.18 7.89
C LEU A 82 -5.70 2.30 6.85
N GLY A 83 -4.83 2.33 5.84
CA GLY A 83 -4.90 3.27 4.72
C GLY A 83 -6.20 3.14 3.94
N TYR A 84 -6.60 1.92 3.58
CA TYR A 84 -7.86 1.65 2.89
C TYR A 84 -9.08 1.97 3.76
N PHE A 85 -9.05 1.65 5.05
CA PHE A 85 -10.12 1.97 5.99
C PHE A 85 -10.28 3.48 6.19
N TRP A 86 -9.16 4.21 6.29
CA TRP A 86 -9.21 5.67 6.35
C TRP A 86 -9.74 6.24 5.03
N LEU A 87 -9.27 5.73 3.89
CA LEU A 87 -9.73 6.19 2.59
C LEU A 87 -11.25 5.98 2.41
N SER A 88 -11.81 4.85 2.87
CA SER A 88 -13.25 4.59 2.76
C SER A 88 -14.10 5.52 3.62
N ALA A 89 -13.53 6.05 4.71
CA ALA A 89 -14.17 7.03 5.57
C ALA A 89 -13.91 8.49 5.16
N ALA A 90 -13.11 8.73 4.11
CA ALA A 90 -12.73 10.08 3.69
C ALA A 90 -13.93 10.82 3.06
N SER A 91 -14.28 11.99 3.61
CA SER A 91 -15.36 12.84 3.09
C SER A 91 -14.88 13.95 2.16
N ASN A 92 -13.57 14.12 2.03
CA ASN A 92 -12.96 15.14 1.19
C ASN A 92 -11.56 14.73 0.72
N VAL A 93 -11.06 15.44 -0.30
CA VAL A 93 -9.75 15.15 -0.91
C VAL A 93 -8.60 15.33 0.09
N ALA A 94 -8.71 16.29 1.00
CA ALA A 94 -7.68 16.59 2.00
C ALA A 94 -7.45 15.44 2.99
N THR A 95 -8.49 14.66 3.32
CA THR A 95 -8.38 13.46 4.16
C THR A 95 -8.02 12.21 3.34
N ALA A 96 -8.46 12.14 2.09
CA ALA A 96 -8.12 11.04 1.18
C ALA A 96 -6.63 11.02 0.79
N TRP A 97 -5.99 12.19 0.64
CA TRP A 97 -4.59 12.29 0.24
C TRP A 97 -3.61 11.65 1.25
N PRO A 98 -3.58 12.01 2.55
CA PRO A 98 -2.68 11.37 3.51
C PRO A 98 -2.97 9.87 3.65
N ALA A 99 -4.23 9.44 3.56
CA ALA A 99 -4.59 8.02 3.51
C ALA A 99 -3.91 7.30 2.33
N ARG A 100 -3.82 7.96 1.16
CA ARG A 100 -3.11 7.44 -0.01
C ARG A 100 -1.60 7.34 0.15
N LEU A 101 -0.99 8.29 0.86
CA LEU A 101 0.45 8.24 1.14
C LEU A 101 0.78 7.10 2.12
N LEU A 102 -0.06 6.91 3.14
CA LEU A 102 0.06 5.79 4.08
C LEU A 102 -0.06 4.44 3.36
N ASP A 103 -1.05 4.30 2.48
CA ASP A 103 -1.23 3.09 1.67
C ASP A 103 -0.01 2.82 0.79
N ALA A 104 0.53 3.82 0.08
CA ALA A 104 1.75 3.67 -0.73
C ALA A 104 2.98 3.25 0.09
N LEU A 105 3.22 3.91 1.23
CA LEU A 105 4.32 3.55 2.14
C LEU A 105 4.19 2.08 2.58
N SER A 106 2.98 1.67 2.91
CA SER A 106 2.69 0.33 3.45
C SER A 106 2.79 -0.76 2.37
N MET A 107 2.19 -0.52 1.21
CA MET A 107 2.19 -1.43 0.07
C MET A 107 3.59 -1.60 -0.52
N ALA A 108 4.44 -0.57 -0.50
CA ALA A 108 5.85 -0.71 -0.87
C ALA A 108 6.59 -1.72 0.02
N GLY A 109 6.27 -1.77 1.31
CA GLY A 109 6.82 -2.77 2.24
C GLY A 109 6.31 -4.17 1.93
N VAL A 110 5.02 -4.31 1.64
CA VAL A 110 4.41 -5.61 1.28
C VAL A 110 5.00 -6.15 -0.01
N SER A 111 5.14 -5.33 -1.06
CA SER A 111 5.73 -5.74 -2.34
C SER A 111 7.21 -6.12 -2.20
N THR A 112 7.99 -5.35 -1.44
CA THR A 112 9.44 -5.60 -1.28
C THR A 112 9.71 -6.85 -0.45
N LEU A 113 9.03 -6.98 0.70
CA LEU A 113 9.31 -8.06 1.65
C LEU A 113 8.67 -9.38 1.20
N GLY A 114 7.52 -9.33 0.53
CA GLY A 114 6.81 -10.51 0.03
C GLY A 114 7.60 -11.31 -1.02
N LEU A 115 8.57 -10.70 -1.70
CA LEU A 115 9.46 -11.37 -2.66
C LEU A 115 10.56 -12.19 -2.00
N THR A 116 10.83 -11.94 -0.71
CA THR A 116 12.03 -12.42 -0.03
C THR A 116 11.75 -13.30 1.19
N LEU A 117 10.46 -13.59 1.41
CA LEU A 117 9.90 -14.48 2.44
C LEU A 117 9.52 -15.83 1.83
#